data_AF-A0A9E0NAW1-F1
#
_entry.id   AF-A0A9E0NAW1-F1
#
_cell.length_a   1.000
_cell.length_b   1.000
_cell.length_c   1.000
_cell.angle_alpha   90.00
_cell.angle_beta   90.00
_cell.angle_gamma   90.00
#
_symmetry.space_group_name_H-M   'P 1'
#
loop_
_entity.id
_entity.type
_entity.pdbx_description
1 polymer ?
#
loop_
_entity_poly.entity_id
_entity_poly.type
_entity_poly.pdbx_seq_one_letter_code
_entity_poly.pdbx_strand_id
1 'polypeptide(L)'
;VSGSMGSNQSDIVHQWAIAGLGIIPLASWDVAGLLREGQLVRVLPQYHQSADVWAVTATRLDQSAKLRMCMEMLIRHLQTGPHALDTSVR
;
A
#
# COMPACT_ATOMS: atom_id res chain seq x y z
N VAL A 1 16.83 -4.20 25.74
CA VAL A 1 17.15 -3.06 24.86
C VAL A 1 15.99 -2.08 24.94
N SER A 2 16.23 -0.81 25.27
CA SER A 2 15.20 0.23 25.49
C SER A 2 15.35 1.39 24.48
N GLY A 3 15.35 1.04 23.18
CA GLY A 3 15.44 2.01 22.08
C GLY A 3 14.10 2.20 21.38
N SER A 4 13.92 3.32 20.69
CA SER A 4 12.79 3.52 19.78
C SER A 4 12.78 2.44 18.70
N MET A 5 11.59 1.89 18.42
CA MET A 5 11.42 0.90 17.36
C MET A 5 11.38 1.60 16.00
N GLY A 6 12.13 1.07 15.03
CA GLY A 6 12.15 1.56 13.66
C GLY A 6 12.44 0.41 12.70
N SER A 7 11.75 0.41 11.57
CA SER A 7 11.97 -0.55 10.48
C SER A 7 11.64 0.12 9.16
N ASN A 8 12.32 -0.31 8.09
CA ASN A 8 12.05 0.12 6.72
C ASN A 8 11.21 -0.91 5.94
N GLN A 9 10.74 -1.98 6.59
CA GLN A 9 9.88 -2.98 6.00
C GLN A 9 8.46 -2.84 6.55
N SER A 10 7.51 -2.57 5.67
CA SER A 10 6.11 -2.33 6.04
C SER A 10 5.49 -3.49 6.82
N ASP A 11 5.79 -4.75 6.47
CA ASP A 11 5.24 -5.93 7.16
C ASP A 11 5.56 -5.96 8.66
N ILE A 12 6.78 -5.55 9.03
CA ILE A 12 7.23 -5.52 10.43
C ILE A 12 6.48 -4.41 11.19
N VAL A 13 6.40 -3.23 10.58
CA VAL A 13 5.71 -2.07 11.15
C VAL A 13 4.21 -2.36 11.30
N HIS A 14 3.62 -3.08 10.34
CA HIS A 14 2.24 -3.55 10.35
C HIS A 14 1.94 -4.47 11.54
N GLN A 15 2.79 -5.46 11.79
CA GLN A 15 2.65 -6.36 12.95
C GLN A 15 2.73 -5.60 14.28
N TRP A 16 3.56 -4.56 14.37
CA TRP A 16 3.63 -3.73 15.57
C TRP A 16 2.34 -2.95 15.82
N ALA A 17 1.70 -2.40 14.79
CA ALA A 17 0.41 -1.72 14.96
C ALA A 17 -0.70 -2.68 15.41
N ILE A 18 -0.77 -3.88 14.83
CA ILE A 18 -1.72 -4.93 15.24
C ILE A 18 -1.47 -5.33 16.70
N ALA A 19 -0.20 -5.38 17.12
CA ALA A 19 0.18 -5.67 18.52
C ALA A 19 -0.02 -4.48 19.48
N GLY A 20 -0.55 -3.35 19.01
CA GLY A 20 -0.82 -2.16 19.85
C GLY A 20 0.45 -1.39 20.25
N LEU A 21 1.54 -1.55 19.52
CA LEU A 21 2.85 -0.97 19.87
C LEU A 21 3.07 0.45 19.33
N GLY A 22 2.08 1.05 18.65
CA GLY A 22 2.13 2.43 18.21
C GLY A 22 1.23 2.79 17.04
N ILE A 23 1.43 4.01 16.53
CA ILE A 23 0.77 4.57 15.34
C ILE A 23 1.74 4.48 14.17
N ILE A 24 1.26 4.05 13.00
CA ILE A 24 2.08 3.84 11.81
C ILE A 24 1.50 4.56 10.59
N PRO A 25 2.33 5.19 9.74
CA PRO A 25 1.90 5.70 8.45
C PRO A 25 2.05 4.61 7.39
N LEU A 26 0.93 4.00 6.97
CA LEU A 26 0.88 3.04 5.86
C LEU A 26 -0.07 3.50 4.77
N ALA A 27 0.12 2.96 3.57
CA ALA A 27 -0.81 3.18 2.47
C ALA A 27 -2.16 2.51 2.77
N SER A 28 -3.26 3.12 2.32
CA SER A 28 -4.61 2.63 2.63
C SER A 28 -4.84 1.20 2.17
N TRP A 29 -4.33 0.83 0.99
CA TRP A 29 -4.47 -0.53 0.46
C TRP A 29 -3.75 -1.61 1.27
N ASP A 30 -2.71 -1.25 2.04
CA ASP A 30 -2.01 -2.21 2.90
C ASP A 30 -2.84 -2.57 4.14
N VAL A 31 -3.66 -1.63 4.63
CA VAL A 31 -4.39 -1.76 5.91
C VAL A 31 -5.92 -1.76 5.79
N ALA A 32 -6.46 -1.61 4.57
CA ALA A 32 -7.89 -1.45 4.35
C ALA A 32 -8.73 -2.59 4.95
N GLY A 33 -8.25 -3.84 4.84
CA GLY A 33 -8.89 -5.00 5.47
C GLY A 33 -9.01 -4.86 6.98
N LEU A 34 -7.90 -4.52 7.63
CA LEU A 34 -7.83 -4.37 9.08
C LEU A 34 -8.66 -3.20 9.61
N LEU A 35 -8.72 -2.10 8.85
CA LEU A 35 -9.59 -0.96 9.18
C LEU A 35 -11.07 -1.35 9.09
N ARG A 36 -11.47 -2.10 8.06
CA ARG A 36 -12.84 -2.60 7.90
C ARG A 36 -13.22 -3.62 8.98
N GLU A 37 -12.29 -4.46 9.39
CA GLU A 37 -12.47 -5.46 10.45
C GLU A 37 -12.40 -4.86 11.87
N GLY A 38 -12.01 -3.58 11.99
CA GLY A 38 -11.84 -2.89 13.28
C GLY A 38 -10.60 -3.33 14.06
N GLN A 39 -9.67 -4.06 13.44
CA GLN A 39 -8.39 -4.44 14.04
C GLN A 39 -7.42 -3.25 14.10
N LEU A 40 -7.54 -2.30 13.16
CA LEU A 40 -6.87 -1.01 13.20
C LEU A 40 -7.91 0.12 13.20
N VAL A 41 -7.51 1.29 13.69
CA VAL A 41 -8.32 2.51 13.65
C VAL A 41 -7.55 3.63 12.99
N ARG A 42 -8.22 4.38 12.10
CA ARG A 42 -7.63 5.59 11.53
C ARG A 42 -7.55 6.67 12.60
N VAL A 43 -6.36 7.20 12.81
CA VAL A 43 -6.10 8.37 13.64
C VAL A 43 -5.75 9.57 12.78
N LEU A 44 -5.96 10.78 13.29
CA LEU A 44 -5.60 12.03 12.61
C LEU A 44 -6.17 12.15 11.17
N PRO A 45 -7.49 12.02 10.95
CA PRO A 45 -8.06 11.93 9.60
C PRO A 45 -7.86 13.16 8.71
N GLN A 46 -7.52 14.30 9.33
CA GLN A 46 -7.17 15.54 8.64
C GLN A 46 -5.83 15.43 7.88
N TYR A 47 -4.96 14.50 8.29
CA TYR A 47 -3.61 14.33 7.78
C TYR A 47 -3.55 13.11 6.87
N HIS A 48 -3.10 13.32 5.63
CA HIS A 48 -2.92 12.27 4.65
C HIS A 48 -1.90 12.69 3.59
N GLN A 49 -1.32 11.72 2.91
CA GLN A 49 -0.45 11.90 1.75
C GLN A 49 -0.88 10.91 0.66
N SER A 50 -0.77 11.32 -0.61
CA SER A 50 -0.94 10.38 -1.73
C SER A 50 0.17 9.34 -1.70
N ALA A 51 -0.17 8.09 -1.99
CA ALA A 51 0.76 6.95 -1.98
C ALA A 51 0.92 6.32 -3.37
N ASP A 52 0.78 7.11 -4.45
CA ASP A 52 0.64 6.61 -5.83
C ASP A 52 1.67 5.54 -6.23
N VAL A 53 1.19 4.50 -6.93
CA VAL A 53 2.04 3.42 -7.47
C VAL A 53 2.40 3.73 -8.91
N TRP A 54 3.70 3.83 -9.18
CA TRP A 54 4.21 4.10 -10.53
C TRP A 54 4.95 2.90 -11.08
N ALA A 55 4.69 2.60 -12.35
CA ALA A 55 5.48 1.63 -13.08
C ALA A 55 6.64 2.34 -13.80
N VAL A 56 7.86 1.93 -13.48
CA VAL A 56 9.09 2.48 -14.08
C VAL A 56 9.77 1.40 -14.91
N THR A 57 10.02 1.69 -16.18
CA THR A 57 10.62 0.75 -17.13
C THR A 57 11.86 1.34 -17.79
N ALA A 58 12.85 0.49 -18.09
CA ALA A 58 14.08 0.94 -18.75
C ALA A 58 13.89 1.34 -20.22
N THR A 59 12.92 0.72 -20.90
CA THR A 59 12.54 1.05 -22.28
C THR A 59 11.15 1.67 -22.33
N ARG A 60 10.87 2.44 -23.39
CA ARG A 60 9.55 3.04 -23.60
C ARG A 60 8.54 1.94 -24.00
N LEU A 61 7.29 2.08 -23.57
CA LEU A 61 6.25 1.06 -23.80
C LEU A 61 5.88 0.87 -25.28
N ASP A 62 6.06 1.90 -26.11
CA ASP A 62 5.87 1.83 -27.56
C ASP A 62 6.92 0.94 -28.25
N GLN A 63 8.10 0.78 -27.66
CA GLN A 63 9.21 -0.01 -28.20
C GLN A 63 9.08 -1.53 -27.93
N SER A 64 8.16 -1.96 -27.06
CA SER A 64 7.99 -3.39 -26.73
C SER A 64 6.53 -3.77 -26.49
N ALA A 65 5.97 -4.57 -27.40
CA ALA A 65 4.61 -5.07 -27.28
C ALA A 65 4.41 -5.95 -26.04
N LYS A 66 5.41 -6.76 -25.69
CA LYS A 66 5.37 -7.61 -24.48
C LYS A 66 5.32 -6.75 -23.21
N LEU A 67 6.16 -5.71 -23.13
CA LEU A 67 6.20 -4.84 -21.97
C LEU A 67 4.89 -4.07 -21.82
N ARG A 68 4.36 -3.53 -22.91
CA ARG A 68 3.07 -2.85 -22.92
C ARG A 68 1.93 -3.74 -22.44
N MET A 69 1.82 -4.95 -23.00
CA MET A 69 0.78 -5.90 -22.60
C MET A 69 0.92 -6.31 -21.12
N CYS A 70 2.14 -6.55 -20.65
CA CYS A 70 2.39 -6.83 -19.23
C CYS A 70 1.96 -5.65 -18.35
N MET A 71 2.29 -4.42 -18.75
CA MET A 71 1.93 -3.22 -18.02
C MET A 71 0.42 -3.00 -17.95
N GLU A 72 -0.27 -3.12 -19.09
CA GLU A 72 -1.72 -3.03 -19.17
C GLU A 72 -2.39 -4.09 -18.29
N MET A 73 -1.85 -5.30 -18.27
CA MET A 73 -2.32 -6.39 -17.41
C MET A 73 -2.16 -6.03 -15.92
N LEU A 74 -0.98 -5.58 -15.51
CA LEU A 74 -0.70 -5.21 -14.12
C LEU A 74 -1.59 -4.06 -13.65
N ILE A 75 -1.67 -2.98 -14.44
CA ILE A 75 -2.52 -1.82 -14.13
C ILE A 75 -3.97 -2.26 -13.96
N ARG A 76 -4.49 -3.07 -14.90
CA ARG A 76 -5.87 -3.56 -14.81
C ARG A 76 -6.11 -4.39 -13.56
N HIS A 77 -5.20 -5.29 -13.20
CA HIS A 77 -5.31 -6.13 -12.01
C HIS A 77 -5.24 -5.33 -10.71
N LEU A 78 -4.42 -4.27 -10.66
CA LEU A 78 -4.30 -3.40 -9.49
C LEU A 78 -5.45 -2.38 -9.37
N GLN A 79 -6.19 -2.11 -10.45
CA GLN A 79 -7.35 -1.22 -10.43
C GLN A 79 -8.68 -1.94 -10.24
N THR A 80 -8.79 -3.18 -10.70
CA THR A 80 -10.08 -3.89 -10.77
C THR A 80 -9.94 -5.37 -10.44
N GLY A 81 -10.99 -5.96 -9.87
CA GLY A 81 -11.05 -7.38 -9.54
C GLY A 81 -10.45 -7.74 -8.17
N PRO A 82 -10.13 -9.02 -7.93
CA PRO A 82 -9.73 -9.51 -6.61
C PRO A 82 -8.36 -9.00 -6.12
N HIS A 83 -7.56 -8.41 -7.01
CA HIS A 83 -6.25 -7.85 -6.71
C HIS A 83 -6.23 -6.32 -6.74
N ALA A 84 -7.40 -5.68 -6.85
CA ALA A 84 -7.50 -4.24 -6.85
C ALA A 84 -7.02 -3.66 -5.52
N LEU A 85 -6.21 -2.61 -5.58
CA LEU A 85 -5.77 -1.86 -4.42
C LEU A 85 -6.97 -1.13 -3.81
N ASP A 86 -7.30 -1.45 -2.56
CA ASP A 86 -8.39 -0.80 -1.84
C ASP A 86 -7.96 0.58 -1.37
N THR A 87 -8.31 1.60 -2.15
CA THR A 87 -8.02 3.01 -1.86
C THR A 87 -9.23 3.75 -1.26
N SER A 88 -10.31 3.03 -0.97
CA SER A 88 -11.59 3.60 -0.52
C SER A 88 -11.54 4.08 0.94
N VAL A 89 -10.71 3.42 1.75
CA VAL A 89 -10.52 3.77 3.15
C VAL A 89 -9.61 4.98 3.19
N ARG A 90 -10.24 6.16 3.25
CA ARG A 90 -9.53 7.42 3.43
C ARG A 90 -9.38 7.69 4.89
#